data_AF-A0A6M1SXK4-F1
#
_entry.id   AF-A0A6M1SXK4-F1
#
_cell.length_a   1.000
_cell.length_b   1.000
_cell.length_c   1.000
_cell.angle_alpha   90.00
_cell.angle_beta   90.00
_cell.angle_gamma   90.00
#
_symmetry.space_group_name_H-M   'P 1'
#
loop_
_entity.id
_entity.type
_entity.pdbx_description
1 polymer ?
#
loop_
_entity_poly.entity_id
_entity_poly.type
_entity_poly.pdbx_seq_one_letter_code
_entity_poly.pdbx_strand_id
1 'polypeptide(L)'
;MAKTTNSIRSYFLTTHTLLYSYLISLPLLLAYEVLIYIAQPNAEQIVRISVDVWVKTLFSYVGQDVLSITLIFVALLGIYVLYSERNRLSSLKLRYFGVMILESSVYAFILGLLLTVTVSNLLQMVQTSPMESLSIIQQLALSLGAGLYEELFFRVILVTSLLYIFKRLFSNNYISWGSAIILAALIFSFVHYVGVMGDPFTFGSFLFRFLFGLALNAIYLWRGFGIAAWTHAIYDLMVIIY
;
A
#
# COMPACT_ATOMS: atom_id res chain seq x y z
N MET A 1 5.11 -4.28 35.13
CA MET A 1 5.70 -3.42 34.09
C MET A 1 6.65 -4.17 33.15
N ALA A 2 7.71 -4.86 33.63
CA ALA A 2 8.71 -5.53 32.77
C ALA A 2 8.16 -6.67 31.86
N LYS A 3 7.12 -7.39 32.27
CA LYS A 3 6.50 -8.48 31.48
C LYS A 3 5.69 -7.93 30.28
N THR A 4 5.05 -6.77 30.47
CA THR A 4 4.23 -6.09 29.45
C THR A 4 5.10 -5.42 28.38
N THR A 5 6.20 -4.77 28.78
CA THR A 5 7.15 -4.15 27.84
C THR A 5 7.84 -5.19 26.96
N ASN A 6 8.17 -6.37 27.51
CA ASN A 6 8.68 -7.50 26.73
C ASN A 6 7.64 -8.03 25.71
N SER A 7 6.35 -8.01 26.04
CA SER A 7 5.28 -8.43 25.12
C SER A 7 5.11 -7.47 23.95
N ILE A 8 5.15 -6.16 24.20
CA ILE A 8 5.03 -5.13 23.16
C ILE A 8 6.23 -5.21 22.21
N ARG A 9 7.46 -5.20 22.75
CA ARG A 9 8.67 -5.33 21.93
C ARG A 9 8.67 -6.61 21.10
N SER A 10 8.26 -7.73 21.68
CA SER A 10 8.13 -9.01 20.96
C SER A 10 7.12 -8.91 19.81
N TYR A 11 5.98 -8.26 20.02
CA TYR A 11 4.98 -8.02 18.97
C TYR A 11 5.58 -7.24 17.78
N PHE A 12 6.20 -6.08 18.04
CA PHE A 12 6.77 -5.23 16.98
C PHE A 12 7.85 -5.97 16.19
N LEU A 13 8.78 -6.65 16.87
CA LEU A 13 9.84 -7.42 16.22
C LEU A 13 9.31 -8.60 15.39
N THR A 14 8.27 -9.27 15.88
CA THR A 14 7.71 -10.47 15.22
C THR A 14 6.92 -10.07 13.96
N THR A 15 6.12 -9.02 14.06
CA THR A 15 5.22 -8.56 12.99
C THR A 15 5.92 -7.74 11.90
N HIS A 16 7.12 -7.21 12.18
CA HIS A 16 7.95 -6.52 11.17
C HIS A 16 8.58 -7.50 10.14
N THR A 17 8.39 -8.81 10.29
CA THR A 17 9.00 -9.80 9.39
C THR A 17 8.31 -9.88 8.03
N LEU A 18 9.06 -10.36 7.02
CA LEU A 18 8.52 -10.63 5.69
C LEU A 18 7.37 -11.64 5.74
N LEU A 19 7.47 -12.65 6.61
CA LEU A 19 6.43 -13.66 6.77
C LEU A 19 5.09 -13.06 7.22
N TYR A 20 5.08 -12.25 8.28
CA TYR A 20 3.84 -11.60 8.74
C TYR A 20 3.30 -10.62 7.71
N SER A 21 4.18 -9.85 7.06
CA SER A 21 3.79 -8.91 6.00
C SER A 21 3.16 -9.62 4.80
N TYR A 22 3.73 -10.74 4.36
CA TYR A 22 3.18 -11.56 3.29
C TYR A 22 1.83 -12.15 3.68
N LEU A 23 1.75 -12.85 4.82
CA LEU A 23 0.52 -13.54 5.24
C LEU A 23 -0.64 -12.57 5.48
N ILE A 24 -0.38 -11.39 6.08
CA ILE A 24 -1.45 -10.41 6.30
C ILE A 24 -1.90 -9.74 5.00
N SER A 25 -1.07 -9.72 3.95
CA SER A 25 -1.43 -9.16 2.64
C SER A 25 -2.29 -10.10 1.79
N LEU A 26 -2.28 -11.42 2.06
CA LEU A 26 -3.05 -12.40 1.29
C LEU A 26 -4.57 -12.13 1.31
N PRO A 27 -5.21 -11.82 2.46
CA PRO A 27 -6.61 -11.45 2.46
C PRO A 27 -6.93 -10.21 1.60
N LEU A 28 -6.03 -9.21 1.53
CA LEU A 28 -6.23 -8.05 0.64
C LEU A 28 -6.23 -8.48 -0.82
N LEU A 29 -5.28 -9.32 -1.24
CA LEU A 29 -5.20 -9.84 -2.61
C LEU A 29 -6.45 -10.63 -2.98
N LEU A 30 -6.83 -11.58 -2.13
CA LEU A 30 -7.97 -12.44 -2.40
C LEU A 30 -9.27 -11.64 -2.47
N ALA A 31 -9.48 -10.71 -1.52
CA ALA A 31 -10.65 -9.86 -1.52
C ALA A 31 -10.67 -8.93 -2.74
N TYR A 32 -9.53 -8.34 -3.14
CA TYR A 32 -9.41 -7.55 -4.36
C TYR A 32 -9.85 -8.36 -5.59
N GLU A 33 -9.24 -9.52 -5.86
CA GLU A 33 -9.55 -10.30 -7.07
C GLU A 33 -10.99 -10.81 -7.08
N VAL A 34 -11.53 -11.22 -5.92
CA VAL A 34 -12.94 -11.61 -5.80
C VAL A 34 -13.88 -10.43 -6.07
N LEU A 35 -13.60 -9.27 -5.49
CA LEU A 35 -14.44 -8.08 -5.72
C LEU A 35 -14.34 -7.60 -7.17
N ILE A 36 -13.17 -7.65 -7.78
CA ILE A 36 -13.00 -7.34 -9.21
C ILE A 36 -13.80 -8.32 -10.08
N TYR A 37 -13.75 -9.62 -9.77
CA TYR A 37 -14.53 -10.63 -10.48
C TYR A 37 -16.04 -10.38 -10.35
N ILE A 38 -16.52 -10.02 -9.16
CA ILE A 38 -17.94 -9.71 -8.92
C ILE A 38 -18.35 -8.38 -9.57
N ALA A 39 -17.47 -7.37 -9.54
CA ALA A 39 -17.72 -6.03 -10.05
C ALA A 39 -17.71 -5.93 -11.58
N GLN A 40 -17.31 -7.01 -12.29
CA GLN A 40 -17.16 -7.02 -13.75
C GLN A 40 -18.12 -8.02 -14.43
N PRO A 41 -19.43 -7.72 -14.55
CA PRO A 41 -20.35 -8.56 -15.32
C PRO A 41 -20.09 -8.52 -16.83
N ASN A 42 -19.52 -7.43 -17.37
CA ASN A 42 -19.27 -7.22 -18.80
C ASN A 42 -17.82 -6.79 -19.05
N ALA A 43 -17.14 -7.45 -20.00
CA ALA A 43 -15.69 -7.37 -20.25
C ALA A 43 -15.16 -6.02 -20.79
N GLU A 44 -16.03 -5.03 -21.07
CA GLU A 44 -15.66 -3.82 -21.80
C GLU A 44 -15.18 -2.65 -20.91
N GLN A 45 -15.44 -2.69 -19.59
CA GLN A 45 -14.95 -1.66 -18.64
C GLN A 45 -14.24 -2.31 -17.45
N ILE A 46 -12.94 -2.52 -17.60
CA ILE A 46 -12.09 -3.11 -16.57
C ILE A 46 -11.64 -2.00 -15.60
N VAL A 47 -12.39 -1.81 -14.51
CA VAL A 47 -11.95 -0.96 -13.39
C VAL A 47 -10.94 -1.76 -12.56
N ARG A 48 -9.66 -1.40 -12.66
CA ARG A 48 -8.52 -2.00 -11.92
C ARG A 48 -7.57 -0.90 -11.46
N ILE A 49 -6.80 -1.19 -10.41
CA ILE A 49 -5.78 -0.27 -9.91
C ILE A 49 -4.67 -0.05 -10.96
N SER A 50 -4.20 1.18 -11.10
CA SER A 50 -3.21 1.56 -12.12
C SER A 50 -1.95 0.70 -12.05
N VAL A 51 -1.45 0.39 -10.86
CA VAL A 51 -0.27 -0.48 -10.69
C VAL A 51 -0.53 -1.90 -11.17
N ASP A 52 -1.73 -2.46 -10.95
CA ASP A 52 -2.13 -3.74 -11.53
C ASP A 52 -2.08 -3.64 -13.06
N VAL A 53 -2.68 -2.60 -13.65
CA VAL A 53 -2.66 -2.37 -15.10
C VAL A 53 -1.23 -2.23 -15.65
N TRP A 54 -0.32 -1.55 -14.95
CA TRP A 54 1.07 -1.39 -15.37
C TRP A 54 1.82 -2.71 -15.38
N VAL A 55 1.70 -3.50 -14.30
CA VAL A 55 2.27 -4.84 -14.23
C VAL A 55 1.72 -5.65 -15.40
N LYS A 56 0.42 -5.59 -15.64
CA LYS A 56 -0.18 -6.32 -16.74
C LYS A 56 0.33 -5.87 -18.12
N THR A 57 0.47 -4.57 -18.33
CA THR A 57 0.95 -4.02 -19.61
C THR A 57 2.42 -4.36 -19.86
N LEU A 58 3.26 -4.43 -18.83
CA LEU A 58 4.65 -4.88 -18.98
C LEU A 58 4.74 -6.33 -19.44
N PHE A 59 3.82 -7.18 -18.98
CA PHE A 59 3.80 -8.60 -19.28
C PHE A 59 2.89 -8.99 -20.45
N SER A 60 2.09 -8.07 -21.00
CA SER A 60 1.26 -8.34 -22.18
C SER A 60 2.11 -8.65 -23.42
N TYR A 61 3.35 -8.18 -23.46
CA TYR A 61 4.35 -8.56 -24.47
C TYR A 61 4.78 -10.04 -24.39
N VAL A 62 4.46 -10.74 -23.29
CA VAL A 62 4.83 -12.14 -23.04
C VAL A 62 3.64 -13.10 -23.19
N GLY A 63 2.39 -12.61 -23.20
CA GLY A 63 1.19 -13.43 -23.42
C GLY A 63 -0.13 -12.76 -22.97
N GLN A 64 -1.26 -13.29 -23.46
CA GLN A 64 -2.60 -12.66 -23.36
C GLN A 64 -3.31 -12.87 -21.99
N ASP A 65 -2.94 -13.87 -21.18
CA ASP A 65 -3.59 -14.15 -19.89
C ASP A 65 -2.86 -13.52 -18.70
N VAL A 66 -3.01 -12.21 -18.61
CA VAL A 66 -2.22 -11.39 -17.66
C VAL A 66 -2.75 -11.46 -16.22
N LEU A 67 -3.98 -11.94 -16.03
CA LEU A 67 -4.53 -12.25 -14.70
C LEU A 67 -3.70 -13.36 -14.01
N SER A 68 -3.12 -14.27 -14.80
CA SER A 68 -2.23 -15.32 -14.30
C SER A 68 -0.89 -14.75 -13.82
N ILE A 69 -0.35 -13.71 -14.45
CA ILE A 69 1.05 -13.29 -14.22
C ILE A 69 1.23 -12.58 -12.88
N THR A 70 0.32 -11.67 -12.51
CA THR A 70 0.38 -10.98 -11.22
C THR A 70 0.22 -11.96 -10.06
N LEU A 71 -0.74 -12.88 -10.17
CA LEU A 71 -0.93 -13.94 -9.18
C LEU A 71 0.26 -14.89 -9.10
N ILE A 72 0.86 -15.24 -10.25
CA ILE A 72 2.10 -16.03 -10.29
C ILE A 72 3.24 -15.28 -9.61
N PHE A 73 3.41 -13.99 -9.86
CA PHE A 73 4.47 -13.20 -9.23
C PHE A 73 4.29 -13.16 -7.71
N VAL A 74 3.08 -12.87 -7.21
CA VAL A 74 2.80 -12.91 -5.76
C VAL A 74 2.98 -14.32 -5.20
N ALA A 75 2.60 -15.37 -5.93
CA ALA A 75 2.81 -16.75 -5.52
C ALA A 75 4.30 -17.10 -5.43
N LEU A 76 5.12 -16.71 -6.41
CA LEU A 76 6.58 -16.92 -6.38
C LEU A 76 7.24 -16.15 -5.24
N LEU A 77 6.84 -14.91 -5.03
CA LEU A 77 7.31 -14.08 -3.91
C LEU A 77 6.89 -14.72 -2.57
N GLY A 78 5.69 -15.28 -2.52
CA GLY A 78 5.19 -16.07 -1.41
C GLY A 78 5.98 -17.34 -1.14
N ILE A 79 6.27 -18.13 -2.17
CA ILE A 79 7.12 -19.33 -2.07
C ILE A 79 8.49 -18.94 -1.51
N TYR A 80 9.10 -17.85 -2.02
CA TYR A 80 10.36 -17.35 -1.50
C TYR A 80 10.26 -16.95 -0.03
N VAL A 81 9.22 -16.22 0.39
CA VAL A 81 9.02 -15.81 1.79
C VAL A 81 8.80 -17.02 2.69
N LEU A 82 7.93 -17.95 2.29
CA LEU A 82 7.64 -19.16 3.05
C LEU A 82 8.87 -20.05 3.18
N TYR A 83 9.70 -20.14 2.14
CA TYR A 83 10.95 -20.91 2.16
C TYR A 83 12.03 -20.24 3.02
N SER A 84 12.24 -18.94 2.86
CA SER A 84 13.26 -18.16 3.59
C SER A 84 12.95 -18.03 5.07
N GLU A 85 11.68 -17.89 5.43
CA GLU A 85 11.22 -17.72 6.81
C GLU A 85 10.56 -19.00 7.39
N ARG A 86 10.78 -20.17 6.78
CA ARG A 86 10.13 -21.44 7.16
C ARG A 86 10.26 -21.80 8.64
N ASN A 87 11.40 -21.47 9.25
CA ASN A 87 11.66 -21.76 10.67
C ASN A 87 10.76 -20.93 11.61
N ARG A 88 10.20 -19.81 11.12
CA ARG A 88 9.28 -18.97 11.90
C ARG A 88 7.83 -19.42 11.80
N LEU A 89 7.48 -20.27 10.83
CA LEU A 89 6.10 -20.75 10.62
C LEU A 89 5.54 -21.44 11.87
N SER A 90 6.34 -22.25 12.57
CA SER A 90 5.94 -22.93 13.81
C SER A 90 5.73 -21.98 15.00
N SER A 91 6.23 -20.74 14.91
CA SER A 91 6.13 -19.72 15.95
C SER A 91 5.05 -18.65 15.66
N LEU A 92 4.23 -18.86 14.62
CA LEU A 92 3.16 -17.93 14.25
C LEU A 92 2.14 -17.78 15.38
N LYS A 93 1.77 -16.53 15.65
CA LYS A 93 0.79 -16.15 16.65
C LYS A 93 -0.39 -15.53 15.93
N LEU A 94 -1.44 -16.31 15.71
CA LEU A 94 -2.62 -15.85 14.96
C LEU A 94 -3.24 -14.57 15.53
N ARG A 95 -3.21 -14.42 16.87
CA ARG A 95 -3.66 -13.19 17.56
C ARG A 95 -2.97 -11.92 17.05
N TYR A 96 -1.71 -12.01 16.61
CA TYR A 96 -0.98 -10.84 16.13
C TYR A 96 -1.57 -10.27 14.86
N PHE A 97 -2.17 -11.07 13.96
CA PHE A 97 -2.85 -10.52 12.78
C PHE A 97 -4.02 -9.61 13.17
N GLY A 98 -4.84 -10.01 14.15
CA GLY A 98 -5.92 -9.14 14.65
C GLY A 98 -5.40 -7.84 15.28
N VAL A 99 -4.28 -7.91 16.01
CA VAL A 99 -3.62 -6.71 16.56
C VAL A 99 -3.03 -5.82 15.46
N MET A 100 -2.48 -6.41 14.40
CA MET A 100 -1.96 -5.66 13.25
C MET A 100 -3.06 -4.92 12.51
N ILE A 101 -4.25 -5.54 12.31
CA ILE A 101 -5.40 -4.84 11.72
C ILE A 101 -5.82 -3.66 12.59
N LEU A 102 -5.93 -3.85 13.92
CA LEU A 102 -6.25 -2.76 14.84
C LEU A 102 -5.20 -1.65 14.82
N GLU A 103 -3.91 -2.01 14.79
CA GLU A 103 -2.80 -1.07 14.67
C GLU A 103 -2.90 -0.25 13.36
N SER A 104 -3.14 -0.92 12.23
CA SER A 104 -3.36 -0.26 10.94
C SER A 104 -4.60 0.63 10.93
N SER A 105 -5.70 0.24 11.59
CA SER A 105 -6.88 1.10 11.75
C SER A 105 -6.56 2.38 12.53
N VAL A 106 -5.76 2.27 13.60
CA VAL A 106 -5.32 3.45 14.37
C VAL A 106 -4.44 4.36 13.50
N TYR A 107 -3.51 3.80 12.74
CA TYR A 107 -2.70 4.57 11.81
C TYR A 107 -3.55 5.25 10.73
N ALA A 108 -4.52 4.55 10.15
CA ALA A 108 -5.42 5.07 9.12
C ALA A 108 -6.26 6.24 9.66
N PHE A 109 -6.79 6.09 10.88
CA PHE A 109 -7.54 7.15 11.54
C PHE A 109 -6.70 8.39 11.82
N ILE A 110 -5.50 8.21 12.39
CA ILE A 110 -4.57 9.33 12.64
C ILE A 110 -4.18 10.00 11.32
N LEU A 111 -3.90 9.21 10.27
CA LEU A 111 -3.57 9.72 8.95
C LEU A 111 -4.71 10.55 8.36
N GLY A 112 -5.95 10.09 8.49
CA GLY A 112 -7.12 10.85 8.06
C GLY A 112 -7.25 12.18 8.81
N LEU A 113 -7.13 12.18 10.14
CA LEU A 113 -7.15 13.42 10.91
C LEU A 113 -6.06 14.40 10.47
N LEU A 114 -4.83 13.91 10.29
CA LEU A 114 -3.71 14.74 9.83
C LEU A 114 -4.00 15.35 8.46
N LEU A 115 -4.50 14.56 7.51
CA LEU A 115 -4.73 15.04 6.15
C LEU A 115 -5.92 15.99 6.07
N THR A 116 -7.00 15.74 6.80
CA THR A 116 -8.11 16.70 6.91
C THR A 116 -7.61 18.03 7.47
N VAL A 117 -6.92 18.02 8.61
CA VAL A 117 -6.40 19.26 9.21
C VAL A 117 -5.42 20.00 8.30
N THR A 118 -4.56 19.28 7.57
CA THR A 118 -3.51 19.91 6.76
C THR A 118 -4.00 20.35 5.39
N VAL A 119 -4.95 19.63 4.78
CA VAL A 119 -5.37 19.87 3.39
C VAL A 119 -6.71 20.60 3.33
N SER A 120 -7.74 20.15 4.07
CA SER A 120 -9.07 20.79 3.98
C SER A 120 -9.09 22.15 4.66
N ASN A 121 -8.46 22.28 5.84
CA ASN A 121 -8.49 23.55 6.57
C ASN A 121 -7.52 24.59 6.00
N LEU A 122 -6.40 24.15 5.39
CA LEU A 122 -5.41 25.06 4.81
C LEU A 122 -5.80 25.55 3.42
N LEU A 123 -6.42 24.70 2.60
CA LEU A 123 -6.70 25.01 1.20
C LEU A 123 -8.17 25.31 0.91
N GLN A 124 -9.10 25.02 1.84
CA GLN A 124 -10.56 25.19 1.65
C GLN A 124 -11.08 24.54 0.35
N MET A 125 -10.42 23.49 -0.12
CA MET A 125 -10.77 22.82 -1.38
C MET A 125 -11.68 21.62 -1.10
N VAL A 126 -12.82 21.57 -1.78
CA VAL A 126 -13.62 20.35 -1.91
C VAL A 126 -12.90 19.45 -2.91
N GLN A 127 -12.42 18.29 -2.47
CA GLN A 127 -11.86 17.29 -3.38
C GLN A 127 -13.03 16.48 -3.94
N THR A 128 -13.29 16.62 -5.24
CA THR A 128 -14.17 15.68 -5.95
C THR A 128 -13.34 14.47 -6.32
N SER A 129 -13.60 13.33 -5.69
CA SER A 129 -12.90 12.09 -6.01
C SER A 129 -13.57 11.46 -7.24
N PRO A 130 -12.82 11.09 -8.30
CA PRO A 130 -13.39 10.43 -9.49
C PRO A 130 -14.16 9.13 -9.16
N MET A 131 -13.93 8.58 -7.96
CA MET A 131 -14.58 7.40 -7.40
C MET A 131 -16.10 7.53 -7.19
N GLU A 132 -16.67 8.74 -7.12
CA GLU A 132 -18.12 8.93 -6.92
C GLU A 132 -18.96 8.29 -8.05
N SER A 133 -18.38 8.14 -9.24
CA SER A 133 -19.04 7.51 -10.40
C SER A 133 -19.02 5.97 -10.36
N LEU A 134 -18.26 5.36 -9.45
CA LEU A 134 -18.08 3.92 -9.34
C LEU A 134 -19.09 3.29 -8.38
N SER A 135 -19.49 2.04 -8.66
CA SER A 135 -20.29 1.26 -7.71
C SER A 135 -19.53 1.00 -6.40
N ILE A 136 -20.26 0.80 -5.30
CA ILE A 136 -19.65 0.50 -4.00
C ILE A 136 -18.70 -0.70 -4.06
N ILE A 137 -19.02 -1.74 -4.85
CA ILE A 137 -18.19 -2.93 -5.00
C ILE A 137 -16.87 -2.57 -5.71
N GLN A 138 -16.90 -1.72 -6.73
CA GLN A 138 -15.70 -1.24 -7.41
C GLN A 138 -14.85 -0.35 -6.49
N GLN A 139 -15.47 0.54 -5.72
CA GLN A 139 -14.74 1.36 -4.75
C GLN A 139 -14.04 0.49 -3.70
N LEU A 140 -14.75 -0.48 -3.12
CA LEU A 140 -14.16 -1.46 -2.19
C LEU A 140 -13.02 -2.24 -2.83
N ALA A 141 -13.18 -2.71 -4.07
CA ALA A 141 -12.12 -3.40 -4.79
C ALA A 141 -10.89 -2.50 -4.91
N LEU A 142 -11.05 -1.29 -5.45
CA LEU A 142 -9.94 -0.35 -5.64
C LEU A 142 -9.25 -0.01 -4.31
N SER A 143 -9.96 0.20 -3.21
CA SER A 143 -9.35 0.45 -1.89
C SER A 143 -8.45 -0.70 -1.41
N LEU A 144 -8.92 -1.94 -1.53
CA LEU A 144 -8.12 -3.11 -1.13
C LEU A 144 -6.93 -3.31 -2.08
N GLY A 145 -7.15 -3.08 -3.37
CA GLY A 145 -6.13 -3.15 -4.41
C GLY A 145 -5.05 -2.09 -4.24
N ALA A 146 -5.40 -0.85 -3.91
CA ALA A 146 -4.48 0.26 -3.69
C ALA A 146 -3.54 -0.07 -2.52
N GLY A 147 -4.11 -0.47 -1.38
CA GLY A 147 -3.33 -0.89 -0.23
C GLY A 147 -2.38 -2.05 -0.51
N LEU A 148 -2.71 -2.98 -1.41
CA LEU A 148 -1.80 -4.06 -1.78
C LEU A 148 -0.77 -3.62 -2.85
N TYR A 149 -1.24 -3.27 -4.03
CA TYR A 149 -0.42 -3.09 -5.23
C TYR A 149 0.42 -1.82 -5.16
N GLU A 150 -0.15 -0.71 -4.71
CA GLU A 150 0.60 0.54 -4.61
C GLU A 150 1.65 0.47 -3.49
N GLU A 151 1.32 -0.12 -2.34
CA GLU A 151 2.33 -0.30 -1.30
C GLU A 151 3.46 -1.25 -1.75
N LEU A 152 3.13 -2.32 -2.47
CA LEU A 152 4.16 -3.23 -2.98
C LEU A 152 5.09 -2.49 -3.95
N PHE A 153 4.54 -1.70 -4.87
CA PHE A 153 5.34 -0.97 -5.85
C PHE A 153 6.10 0.20 -5.22
N PHE A 154 5.42 1.13 -4.57
CA PHE A 154 6.05 2.36 -4.10
C PHE A 154 6.95 2.12 -2.88
N ARG A 155 6.61 1.20 -1.99
CA ARG A 155 7.34 1.04 -0.71
C ARG A 155 8.35 -0.08 -0.83
N VAL A 156 7.91 -1.27 -1.25
CA VAL A 156 8.85 -2.40 -1.34
C VAL A 156 9.82 -2.21 -2.51
N ILE A 157 9.36 -1.86 -3.70
CA ILE A 157 10.23 -1.70 -4.87
C ILE A 157 10.92 -0.31 -4.88
N LEU A 158 10.15 0.78 -4.94
CA LEU A 158 10.70 2.12 -5.16
C LEU A 158 11.50 2.63 -3.96
N VAL A 159 10.95 2.66 -2.74
CA VAL A 159 11.70 3.15 -1.55
C VAL A 159 12.95 2.32 -1.31
N THR A 160 12.89 0.98 -1.40
CA THR A 160 14.07 0.12 -1.22
C THR A 160 15.14 0.40 -2.28
N SER A 161 14.74 0.57 -3.54
CA SER A 161 15.66 0.88 -4.64
C SER A 161 16.33 2.24 -4.45
N LEU A 162 15.54 3.27 -4.10
CA LEU A 162 16.07 4.61 -3.81
C LEU A 162 17.02 4.60 -2.62
N LEU A 163 16.69 3.89 -1.53
CA LEU A 163 17.57 3.76 -0.38
C LEU A 163 18.90 3.07 -0.75
N TYR A 164 18.84 2.02 -1.57
CA TYR A 164 20.04 1.34 -2.05
C TYR A 164 20.95 2.25 -2.88
N ILE A 165 20.35 3.05 -3.79
CA ILE A 165 21.09 4.01 -4.61
C ILE A 165 21.66 5.13 -3.72
N PHE A 166 20.84 5.76 -2.89
CA PHE A 166 21.23 6.93 -2.11
C PHE A 166 22.25 6.62 -1.02
N LYS A 167 22.23 5.43 -0.42
CA LYS A 167 23.31 4.98 0.48
C LYS A 167 24.68 4.86 -0.20
N ARG A 168 24.73 4.81 -1.54
CA ARG A 168 25.99 4.82 -2.31
C ARG A 168 26.39 6.21 -2.75
N LEU A 169 25.43 7.11 -2.91
CA LEU A 169 25.68 8.50 -3.32
C LEU A 169 26.02 9.40 -2.14
N PHE A 170 25.40 9.18 -0.97
CA PHE A 170 25.58 10.01 0.21
C PHE A 170 26.30 9.24 1.32
N SER A 171 27.26 9.89 1.97
CA SER A 171 27.94 9.34 3.15
C SER A 171 27.07 9.40 4.42
N ASN A 172 26.13 10.34 4.49
CA ASN A 172 25.23 10.50 5.62
C ASN A 172 23.96 9.65 5.43
N ASN A 173 23.74 8.70 6.34
CA ASN A 173 22.53 7.87 6.36
C ASN A 173 21.25 8.71 6.44
N TYR A 174 21.19 9.73 7.29
CA TYR A 174 19.98 10.56 7.42
C TYR A 174 19.60 11.26 6.10
N ILE A 175 20.61 11.71 5.34
CA ILE A 175 20.39 12.32 4.01
C ILE A 175 19.88 11.26 3.02
N SER A 176 20.45 10.06 3.05
CA SER A 176 20.00 8.95 2.19
C SER A 176 18.55 8.58 2.45
N TRP A 177 18.17 8.47 3.72
CA TRP A 177 16.82 8.13 4.16
C TRP A 177 15.84 9.25 3.83
N GLY A 178 16.15 10.50 4.20
CA GLY A 178 15.29 11.65 3.91
C GLY A 178 15.05 11.83 2.41
N SER A 179 16.11 11.72 1.60
CA SER A 179 16.00 11.84 0.14
C SER A 179 15.13 10.74 -0.46
N ALA A 180 15.27 9.49 -0.02
CA ALA A 180 14.48 8.38 -0.54
C ALA A 180 12.99 8.51 -0.19
N ILE A 181 12.69 8.88 1.06
CA ILE A 181 11.31 9.08 1.54
C ILE A 181 10.62 10.21 0.78
N ILE A 182 11.30 11.36 0.63
CA ILE A 182 10.74 12.53 -0.05
C ILE A 182 10.56 12.26 -1.53
N LEU A 183 11.57 11.71 -2.20
CA LEU A 183 11.49 11.44 -3.64
C LEU A 183 10.45 10.38 -3.96
N ALA A 184 10.36 9.31 -3.17
CA ALA A 184 9.32 8.29 -3.36
C ALA A 184 7.91 8.88 -3.21
N ALA A 185 7.69 9.75 -2.22
CA ALA A 185 6.40 10.41 -2.04
C ALA A 185 6.07 11.40 -3.17
N LEU A 186 7.07 12.12 -3.70
CA LEU A 186 6.90 12.99 -4.87
C LEU A 186 6.51 12.17 -6.12
N ILE A 187 7.21 11.06 -6.38
CA ILE A 187 6.90 10.17 -7.50
C ILE A 187 5.49 9.58 -7.32
N PHE A 188 5.17 9.09 -6.13
CA PHE A 188 3.83 8.59 -5.78
C PHE A 188 2.75 9.61 -6.10
N SER A 189 2.92 10.87 -5.70
CA SER A 189 1.96 11.92 -6.04
C SER A 189 1.90 12.17 -7.55
N PHE A 190 3.06 12.32 -8.20
CA PHE A 190 3.12 12.69 -9.61
C PHE A 190 2.48 11.66 -10.55
N VAL A 191 2.66 10.36 -10.28
CA VAL A 191 2.12 9.31 -11.16
C VAL A 191 0.60 9.31 -11.26
N HIS A 192 -0.11 9.89 -10.29
CA HIS A 192 -1.57 10.00 -10.32
C HIS A 192 -2.09 10.99 -11.37
N TYR A 193 -1.20 11.79 -11.97
CA TYR A 193 -1.54 12.78 -13.00
C TYR A 193 -1.03 12.38 -14.38
N VAL A 194 -0.50 11.16 -14.53
CA VAL A 194 0.16 10.69 -15.76
C VAL A 194 -0.63 9.55 -16.39
N GLY A 195 -0.74 9.59 -17.72
CA GLY A 195 -1.40 8.55 -18.52
C GLY A 195 -2.89 8.78 -18.72
N VAL A 196 -3.53 7.88 -19.46
CA VAL A 196 -4.94 8.02 -19.89
C VAL A 196 -5.92 7.97 -18.71
N MET A 197 -5.52 7.34 -17.61
CA MET A 197 -6.29 7.24 -16.36
C MET A 197 -5.84 8.25 -15.30
N GLY A 198 -5.00 9.24 -15.66
CA GLY A 198 -4.51 10.24 -14.72
C GLY A 198 -5.58 11.28 -14.37
N ASP A 199 -5.58 11.71 -13.11
CA ASP A 199 -6.49 12.75 -12.63
C ASP A 199 -6.14 14.13 -13.22
N PRO A 200 -7.11 15.05 -13.30
CA PRO A 200 -6.82 16.46 -13.50
C PRO A 200 -5.91 16.99 -12.40
N PHE A 201 -4.81 17.63 -12.78
CA PHE A 201 -3.87 18.16 -11.81
C PHE A 201 -4.49 19.31 -11.00
N THR A 202 -4.47 19.17 -9.68
CA THR A 202 -4.72 20.28 -8.74
C THR A 202 -3.65 20.26 -7.67
N PHE A 203 -3.23 21.44 -7.20
CA PHE A 203 -2.22 21.52 -6.15
C PHE A 203 -2.69 20.85 -4.85
N GLY A 204 -3.97 20.99 -4.50
CA GLY A 204 -4.55 20.36 -3.31
C GLY A 204 -4.50 18.83 -3.35
N SER A 205 -4.90 18.21 -4.47
CA SER A 205 -4.80 16.75 -4.62
C SER A 205 -3.33 16.29 -4.64
N PHE A 206 -2.43 17.07 -5.26
CA PHE A 206 -1.01 16.72 -5.34
C PHE A 206 -0.36 16.75 -3.95
N LEU A 207 -0.63 17.81 -3.19
CA LEU A 207 -0.13 17.96 -1.82
C LEU A 207 -0.70 16.87 -0.91
N PHE A 208 -2.00 16.56 -1.04
CA PHE A 208 -2.64 15.46 -0.31
C PHE A 208 -1.92 14.14 -0.57
N ARG A 209 -1.74 13.75 -1.84
CA ARG A 209 -1.06 12.50 -2.22
C ARG A 209 0.40 12.48 -1.78
N PHE A 210 1.08 13.61 -1.86
CA PHE A 210 2.45 13.74 -1.38
C PHE A 210 2.54 13.50 0.14
N LEU A 211 1.69 14.14 0.93
CA LEU A 211 1.66 13.97 2.39
C LEU A 211 1.22 12.56 2.80
N PHE A 212 0.22 12.00 2.12
CA PHE A 212 -0.22 10.61 2.30
C PHE A 212 0.92 9.62 1.99
N GLY A 213 1.62 9.82 0.87
CA GLY A 213 2.80 9.06 0.47
C GLY A 213 3.93 9.15 1.49
N LEU A 214 4.22 10.35 2.02
CA LEU A 214 5.21 10.55 3.09
C LEU A 214 4.86 9.77 4.36
N ALA A 215 3.61 9.84 4.80
CA ALA A 215 3.15 9.15 6.00
C ALA A 215 3.25 7.62 5.84
N LEU A 216 2.83 7.08 4.70
CA LEU A 216 2.93 5.66 4.41
C LEU A 216 4.37 5.19 4.24
N ASN A 217 5.26 6.01 3.67
CA ASN A 217 6.70 5.72 3.66
C ASN A 217 7.25 5.62 5.08
N ALA A 218 6.86 6.51 6.00
CA ALA A 218 7.27 6.43 7.40
C ALA A 218 6.74 5.16 8.08
N ILE A 219 5.46 4.82 7.88
CA ILE A 219 4.86 3.60 8.41
C ILE A 219 5.57 2.35 7.87
N TYR A 220 5.82 2.28 6.56
CA TYR A 220 6.54 1.17 5.95
C TYR A 220 7.92 0.98 6.57
N LEU A 221 8.66 2.06 6.77
CA LEU A 221 10.01 1.99 7.31
C LEU A 221 10.07 1.64 8.80
N TRP A 222 9.05 2.01 9.58
CA TRP A 222 8.97 1.67 11.00
C TRP A 222 8.31 0.31 11.29
N ARG A 223 7.36 -0.12 10.45
CA ARG A 223 6.49 -1.26 10.73
C ARG A 223 6.50 -2.36 9.67
N GLY A 224 6.94 -2.04 8.47
CA GLY A 224 6.99 -2.97 7.35
C GLY A 224 5.75 -2.90 6.47
N PHE A 225 5.82 -3.66 5.37
CA PHE A 225 4.84 -3.68 4.29
C PHE A 225 3.42 -3.99 4.76
N GLY A 226 3.24 -5.02 5.58
CA GLY A 226 1.89 -5.46 5.99
C GLY A 226 1.06 -4.38 6.69
N ILE A 227 1.69 -3.60 7.58
CA ILE A 227 1.02 -2.52 8.30
C ILE A 227 0.74 -1.34 7.37
N ALA A 228 1.66 -0.99 6.47
CA ALA A 228 1.45 0.07 5.48
C ALA A 228 0.29 -0.26 4.53
N ALA A 229 0.25 -1.50 4.00
CA ALA A 229 -0.79 -1.99 3.11
C ALA A 229 -2.19 -1.91 3.73
N TRP A 230 -2.34 -2.42 4.96
CA TRP A 230 -3.61 -2.34 5.66
C TRP A 230 -3.96 -0.92 6.09
N THR A 231 -2.98 -0.08 6.43
CA THR A 231 -3.25 1.33 6.76
C THR A 231 -3.84 2.06 5.56
N HIS A 232 -3.25 1.89 4.38
CA HIS A 232 -3.75 2.49 3.15
C HIS A 232 -5.13 1.95 2.80
N ALA A 233 -5.31 0.62 2.74
CA ALA A 233 -6.60 0.03 2.42
C ALA A 233 -7.71 0.48 3.40
N ILE A 234 -7.44 0.49 4.71
CA ILE A 234 -8.43 0.94 5.70
C ILE A 234 -8.72 2.43 5.57
N TYR A 235 -7.71 3.25 5.29
CA TYR A 235 -7.93 4.68 5.04
C TYR A 235 -8.89 4.91 3.88
N ASP A 236 -8.66 4.24 2.74
CA ASP A 236 -9.55 4.38 1.58
C ASP A 236 -10.97 3.88 1.89
N LEU A 237 -11.09 2.76 2.61
CA LEU A 237 -12.40 2.26 3.07
C LEU A 237 -13.12 3.26 4.00
N MET A 238 -12.38 3.98 4.84
CA MET A 238 -12.96 5.02 5.68
C MET A 238 -13.52 6.18 4.84
N VAL A 239 -12.79 6.60 3.80
CA VAL A 239 -13.22 7.67 2.88
C VAL A 239 -14.48 7.29 2.09
N ILE A 240 -14.71 6.00 1.83
CA ILE A 240 -15.94 5.52 1.20
C ILE A 240 -17.15 5.69 2.14
N ILE A 241 -16.94 5.50 3.44
CA ILE A 241 -18.02 5.44 4.45
C ILE A 241 -18.33 6.82 5.03
N TYR A 242 -17.34 7.71 5.13
CA TYR A 242 -17.40 8.99 5.84
C TYR A 242 -16.93 10.16 4.96
#